data_AF-A0A7U9RIP5-F1
#
_entry.id   AF-A0A7U9RIP5-F1
#
_cell.length_a   1.000
_cell.length_b   1.000
_cell.length_c   1.000
_cell.angle_alpha   90.00
_cell.angle_beta   90.00
_cell.angle_gamma   90.00
#
_symmetry.space_group_name_H-M   'P 1'
#
loop_
_entity.id
_entity.type
_entity.pdbx_description
1 polymer ?
#
loop_
_entity_poly.entity_id
_entity_poly.type
_entity_poly.pdbx_seq_one_letter_code
_entity_poly.pdbx_strand_id
1 'polypeptide(L)'
;MHRILVWGCGLYYDKYINSIRYQEIKGNIKIVGLTGKDKLYFRLDGYPFIDMNDIECSNVDYVVVTSEEHYAEINMEARALGFREEEIISAKVFCLPSFRFEDYIRLLKSKVSIIANNCWGGTAYHTLGMRFYSPFINMFENDQDYLRMLGNLRYYLGLKLRYVRSDYNGLLKREYPVCRLDDVELHFNHYVDMEEVEKKWYERIERLNWNNIFVMMFTEDRDILEIFDKLDYPKKVCFVPFESPLHSAVFMRILRCEEMKKVPFWKVVNQSASGHFHDYDLIKLLLEGKINHDRLF
;
A
#
# COMPACT_ATOMS: atom_id res chain seq x y z
N MET A 1 10.69 2.57 -22.00
CA MET A 1 9.34 3.01 -22.38
C MET A 1 8.41 1.80 -22.37
N HIS A 2 7.36 1.83 -21.57
CA HIS A 2 6.42 0.71 -21.41
C HIS A 2 5.17 0.86 -22.29
N ARG A 3 4.69 -0.24 -22.87
CA ARG A 3 3.47 -0.30 -23.70
C ARG A 3 2.25 -0.51 -22.82
N ILE A 4 1.29 0.41 -22.89
CA ILE A 4 0.13 0.45 -22.00
C ILE A 4 -1.16 0.23 -22.79
N LEU A 5 -1.95 -0.75 -22.38
CA LEU A 5 -3.35 -0.89 -22.79
C LEU A 5 -4.21 -0.23 -21.72
N VAL A 6 -5.05 0.73 -22.10
CA VAL A 6 -5.99 1.34 -21.15
C VAL A 6 -7.33 0.59 -21.23
N TRP A 7 -7.81 0.08 -20.10
CA TRP A 7 -9.04 -0.72 -20.04
C TRP A 7 -10.13 0.04 -19.29
N GLY A 8 -11.17 0.41 -20.04
CA GLY A 8 -12.31 1.22 -19.58
C GLY A 8 -12.35 2.60 -20.24
N CYS A 9 -13.52 2.94 -20.79
CA CYS A 9 -13.77 4.20 -21.52
C CYS A 9 -14.97 4.99 -20.97
N GLY A 10 -15.35 4.76 -19.70
CA GLY A 10 -16.45 5.47 -19.03
C GLY A 10 -16.02 6.79 -18.36
N LEU A 11 -16.84 7.37 -17.49
CA LEU A 11 -16.55 8.67 -16.84
C LEU A 11 -15.18 8.75 -16.13
N TYR A 12 -14.71 7.64 -15.55
CA TYR A 12 -13.40 7.60 -14.90
C TYR A 12 -12.22 7.57 -15.89
N TYR A 13 -12.42 7.18 -17.14
CA TYR A 13 -11.42 7.36 -18.20
C TYR A 13 -11.08 8.84 -18.33
N ASP A 14 -12.08 9.72 -18.43
CA ASP A 14 -11.88 11.18 -18.56
C ASP A 14 -11.13 11.76 -17.35
N LYS A 15 -11.39 11.22 -16.16
CA LYS A 15 -10.70 11.62 -14.91
C LYS A 15 -9.20 11.28 -14.95
N TYR A 16 -8.82 10.14 -15.54
CA TYR A 16 -7.46 9.62 -15.46
C TYR A 16 -6.62 9.87 -16.71
N ILE A 17 -7.23 9.98 -17.89
CA ILE A 17 -6.52 9.99 -19.18
C ILE A 17 -5.46 11.08 -19.26
N ASN A 18 -5.72 12.28 -18.72
CA ASN A 18 -4.74 13.37 -18.74
C ASN A 18 -3.47 13.04 -17.94
N SER A 19 -3.61 12.38 -16.78
CA SER A 19 -2.46 11.96 -15.96
C SER A 19 -1.68 10.82 -16.62
N ILE A 20 -2.37 9.91 -17.31
CA ILE A 20 -1.74 8.84 -18.09
C ILE A 20 -0.98 9.44 -19.28
N ARG A 21 -1.64 10.30 -20.08
CA ARG A 21 -1.02 10.99 -21.23
C ARG A 21 0.17 11.85 -20.83
N TYR A 22 0.16 12.46 -19.65
CA TYR A 22 1.33 13.17 -19.14
C TYR A 22 2.57 12.27 -19.03
N GLN A 23 2.41 11.01 -18.60
CA GLN A 23 3.51 10.05 -18.58
C GLN A 23 3.96 9.62 -19.99
N GLU A 24 3.03 9.57 -20.95
CA GLU A 24 3.34 9.31 -22.36
C GLU A 24 4.15 10.46 -22.98
N ILE A 25 3.75 11.72 -22.75
CA ILE A 25 4.47 12.92 -23.20
C ILE A 25 5.89 12.96 -22.64
N LYS A 26 6.09 12.49 -21.40
CA LYS A 26 7.41 12.36 -20.78
C LYS A 26 8.26 11.22 -21.34
N GLY A 27 7.72 10.37 -22.23
CA GLY A 27 8.40 9.22 -22.81
C GLY A 27 8.50 8.00 -21.89
N ASN A 28 7.82 8.01 -20.73
CA ASN A 28 7.87 6.90 -19.77
C ASN A 28 7.04 5.71 -20.26
N ILE A 29 5.91 6.00 -20.90
CA ILE A 29 4.97 5.02 -21.43
C ILE A 29 4.59 5.34 -22.88
N LYS A 30 3.95 4.38 -23.54
CA LYS A 30 3.27 4.54 -24.83
C LYS A 30 1.93 3.82 -24.75
N ILE A 31 0.83 4.53 -24.95
CA ILE A 31 -0.50 3.94 -25.01
C ILE A 31 -0.64 3.25 -26.37
N VAL A 32 -0.84 1.94 -26.37
CA VAL A 32 -0.96 1.13 -27.60
C VAL A 32 -2.40 1.01 -28.08
N GLY A 33 -3.36 1.21 -27.18
CA GLY A 33 -4.79 1.22 -27.49
C GLY A 33 -5.64 1.33 -26.25
N LEU A 34 -6.94 1.39 -26.48
CA LEU A 34 -7.98 1.35 -25.46
C LEU A 34 -8.82 0.09 -25.65
N THR A 35 -9.39 -0.45 -24.58
CA THR A 35 -10.34 -1.56 -24.68
C THR A 35 -11.45 -1.43 -23.64
N GLY A 36 -12.52 -2.18 -23.83
CA GLY A 36 -13.67 -2.23 -22.96
C GLY A 36 -14.66 -3.30 -23.41
N LYS A 37 -15.65 -3.57 -22.55
CA LYS A 37 -16.66 -4.62 -22.77
C LYS A 37 -17.49 -4.38 -24.03
N ASP A 38 -17.92 -3.13 -24.19
CA ASP A 38 -18.72 -2.71 -25.34
C ASP A 38 -17.83 -2.10 -26.42
N LYS A 39 -18.04 -2.51 -27.68
CA LYS A 39 -17.32 -1.97 -28.85
C LYS A 39 -17.89 -0.61 -29.24
N LEU A 40 -17.61 0.39 -28.39
CA LEU A 40 -18.21 1.73 -28.49
C LEU A 40 -17.54 2.62 -29.54
N TYR A 41 -16.25 2.38 -29.81
CA TYR A 41 -15.43 3.28 -30.62
C TYR A 41 -14.60 2.52 -31.64
N PHE A 42 -14.21 3.21 -32.72
CA PHE A 42 -13.09 2.80 -33.57
C PHE A 42 -11.77 3.39 -33.05
N ARG A 43 -11.80 4.66 -32.64
CA ARG A 43 -10.71 5.38 -31.96
C ARG A 43 -11.30 6.33 -30.93
N LEU A 44 -10.56 6.61 -29.87
CA LEU A 44 -10.88 7.63 -28.87
C LEU A 44 -9.58 8.33 -28.44
N ASP A 45 -9.59 9.67 -28.39
CA ASP A 45 -8.43 10.54 -28.14
C ASP A 45 -7.19 10.27 -28.99
N GLY A 46 -7.42 9.73 -30.19
CA GLY A 46 -6.34 9.36 -31.12
C GLY A 46 -5.77 7.96 -30.92
N TYR A 47 -6.22 7.19 -29.94
CA TYR A 47 -5.81 5.80 -29.73
C TYR A 47 -6.78 4.82 -30.40
N PRO A 48 -6.31 3.69 -30.96
CA PRO A 48 -7.18 2.65 -31.49
C PRO A 48 -7.97 1.99 -30.36
N PHE A 49 -9.25 1.69 -30.62
CA PHE A 49 -10.04 0.83 -29.75
C PHE A 49 -9.86 -0.63 -30.19
N ILE A 50 -9.33 -1.46 -29.31
CA ILE A 50 -8.97 -2.86 -29.55
C ILE A 50 -10.05 -3.74 -28.93
N ASP A 51 -10.62 -4.63 -29.75
CA ASP A 51 -11.55 -5.65 -29.27
C ASP A 51 -10.84 -6.59 -28.29
N MET A 52 -11.52 -7.04 -27.23
CA MET A 52 -10.88 -7.90 -26.23
C MET A 52 -10.32 -9.20 -26.82
N ASN A 53 -10.92 -9.70 -27.90
CA ASN A 53 -10.46 -10.91 -28.60
C ASN A 53 -9.21 -10.67 -29.46
N ASP A 54 -8.93 -9.42 -29.81
CA ASP A 54 -7.82 -9.01 -30.67
C ASP A 54 -6.60 -8.52 -29.85
N ILE A 55 -6.66 -8.60 -28.52
CA ILE A 55 -5.56 -8.17 -27.64
C ILE A 55 -4.39 -9.16 -27.73
N GLU A 56 -3.29 -8.73 -28.31
CA GLU A 56 -2.01 -9.45 -28.26
C GLU A 56 -1.23 -9.08 -27.00
N CYS A 57 -1.25 -9.94 -25.96
CA CYS A 57 -0.55 -9.69 -24.69
C CYS A 57 0.95 -9.41 -24.85
N SER A 58 1.61 -9.99 -25.86
CA SER A 58 3.03 -9.72 -26.18
C SER A 58 3.31 -8.27 -26.57
N ASN A 59 2.27 -7.50 -26.94
CA ASN A 59 2.35 -6.10 -27.32
C ASN A 59 2.04 -5.12 -26.17
N VAL A 60 1.72 -5.62 -24.99
CA VAL A 60 1.28 -4.84 -23.84
C VAL A 60 2.14 -5.22 -22.63
N ASP A 61 2.81 -4.24 -22.04
CA ASP A 61 3.61 -4.47 -20.83
C ASP A 61 2.76 -4.32 -19.56
N TYR A 62 1.79 -3.40 -19.58
CA TYR A 62 0.84 -3.19 -18.48
C TYR A 62 -0.56 -2.83 -18.99
N VAL A 63 -1.57 -3.31 -18.26
CA VAL A 63 -2.97 -2.91 -18.43
C VAL A 63 -3.28 -1.85 -17.36
N VAL A 64 -3.73 -0.66 -17.77
CA VAL A 64 -4.16 0.41 -16.86
C VAL A 64 -5.68 0.46 -16.84
N VAL A 65 -6.26 0.06 -15.72
CA VAL A 65 -7.71 -0.02 -15.51
C VAL A 65 -8.24 1.32 -15.02
N THR A 66 -9.11 1.94 -15.80
CA THR A 66 -9.69 3.25 -15.49
C THR A 66 -10.98 3.17 -14.69
N SER A 67 -11.49 1.97 -14.39
CA SER A 67 -12.69 1.78 -13.56
C SER A 67 -12.32 1.23 -12.18
N GLU A 68 -12.63 1.98 -11.13
CA GLU A 68 -12.45 1.51 -9.74
C GLU A 68 -13.53 0.54 -9.31
N GLU A 69 -14.79 0.82 -9.66
CA GLU A 69 -15.96 0.01 -9.30
C GLU A 69 -15.90 -1.39 -9.94
N HIS A 70 -15.41 -1.47 -11.17
CA HIS A 70 -15.28 -2.73 -11.92
C HIS A 70 -13.85 -3.28 -11.91
N TYR A 71 -12.96 -2.78 -11.05
CA TYR A 71 -11.56 -3.20 -11.06
C TYR A 71 -11.39 -4.72 -10.90
N ALA A 72 -12.17 -5.34 -10.01
CA ALA A 72 -12.07 -6.78 -9.75
C ALA A 72 -12.52 -7.62 -10.96
N GLU A 73 -13.60 -7.22 -11.63
CA GLU A 73 -14.11 -7.86 -12.85
C GLU A 73 -13.07 -7.75 -13.97
N ILE A 74 -12.61 -6.53 -14.25
CA ILE A 74 -11.61 -6.26 -15.30
C ILE A 74 -10.28 -6.99 -15.00
N ASN A 75 -9.86 -7.05 -13.74
CA ASN A 75 -8.65 -7.78 -13.37
C ASN A 75 -8.79 -9.28 -13.68
N MET A 76 -9.95 -9.87 -13.37
CA MET A 76 -10.23 -11.27 -13.70
C MET A 76 -10.24 -11.51 -15.22
N GLU A 77 -10.86 -10.62 -16.00
CA GLU A 77 -10.90 -10.71 -17.46
C GLU A 77 -9.50 -10.57 -18.08
N ALA A 78 -8.72 -9.57 -17.67
CA ALA A 78 -7.35 -9.38 -18.13
C ALA A 78 -6.48 -10.60 -17.80
N ARG A 79 -6.67 -11.21 -16.63
CA ARG A 79 -5.97 -12.46 -16.27
C ARG A 79 -6.40 -13.65 -17.12
N ALA A 80 -7.68 -13.73 -17.49
CA ALA A 80 -8.17 -14.76 -18.40
C ALA A 80 -7.59 -14.62 -19.82
N LEU A 81 -7.25 -13.40 -20.24
CA LEU A 81 -6.53 -13.13 -21.49
C LEU A 81 -5.02 -13.45 -21.44
N GLY A 82 -4.46 -13.64 -20.23
CA GLY A 82 -3.06 -14.03 -20.03
C GLY A 82 -2.17 -13.00 -19.34
N PHE A 83 -2.71 -11.84 -18.93
CA PHE A 83 -1.97 -10.89 -18.11
C PHE A 83 -1.75 -11.42 -16.69
N ARG A 84 -0.59 -11.10 -16.11
CA ARG A 84 -0.31 -11.38 -14.70
C ARG A 84 -0.94 -10.32 -13.81
N GLU A 85 -1.21 -10.67 -12.55
CA GLU A 85 -1.81 -9.74 -11.59
C GLU A 85 -0.95 -8.47 -11.43
N GLU A 86 0.38 -8.60 -11.41
CA GLU A 86 1.32 -7.48 -11.32
C GLU A 86 1.42 -6.60 -12.59
N GLU A 87 0.82 -7.03 -13.69
CA GLU A 87 0.76 -6.27 -14.95
C GLU A 87 -0.50 -5.40 -15.03
N ILE A 88 -1.46 -5.59 -14.12
CA ILE A 88 -2.74 -4.89 -14.11
C ILE A 88 -2.68 -3.80 -13.03
N ILE A 89 -2.78 -2.54 -13.45
CA ILE A 89 -2.57 -1.37 -12.61
C ILE A 89 -3.84 -0.53 -12.56
N SER A 90 -4.26 -0.12 -11.38
CA SER A 90 -5.35 0.86 -11.24
C SER A 90 -4.89 2.24 -11.70
N ALA A 91 -5.65 2.89 -12.58
CA ALA A 91 -5.35 4.23 -13.09
C ALA A 91 -5.24 5.30 -11.99
N LYS A 92 -5.86 5.07 -10.83
CA LYS A 92 -5.82 5.98 -9.68
C LYS A 92 -4.39 6.35 -9.26
N VAL A 93 -3.42 5.44 -9.44
CA VAL A 93 -2.03 5.67 -9.03
C VAL A 93 -1.35 6.78 -9.85
N PHE A 94 -1.82 7.01 -11.09
CA PHE A 94 -1.31 8.09 -11.93
C PHE A 94 -1.65 9.48 -11.38
N CYS A 95 -2.66 9.58 -10.52
CA CYS A 95 -3.03 10.81 -9.83
C CYS A 95 -2.28 11.01 -8.50
N LEU A 96 -1.38 10.10 -8.12
CA LEU A 96 -0.53 10.32 -6.97
C LEU A 96 0.36 11.55 -7.21
N PRO A 97 0.52 12.44 -6.23
CA PRO A 97 1.43 13.57 -6.34
C PRO A 97 2.85 13.12 -6.67
N SER A 98 3.51 13.87 -7.56
CA SER A 98 4.88 13.56 -8.02
C SER A 98 5.03 12.16 -8.66
N PHE A 99 3.94 11.55 -9.15
CA PHE A 99 3.97 10.21 -9.72
C PHE A 99 4.97 10.08 -10.89
N ARG A 100 5.84 9.08 -10.76
CA ARG A 100 6.77 8.65 -11.80
C ARG A 100 6.52 7.18 -12.08
N PHE A 101 6.13 6.88 -13.31
CA PHE A 101 5.77 5.51 -13.69
C PHE A 101 6.91 4.51 -13.41
N GLU A 102 8.16 4.88 -13.71
CA GLU A 102 9.32 4.00 -13.47
C GLU A 102 9.53 3.67 -11.99
N ASP A 103 9.42 4.66 -11.10
CA ASP A 103 9.56 4.45 -9.65
C ASP A 103 8.42 3.57 -9.12
N TYR A 104 7.19 3.78 -9.60
CA TYR A 104 6.06 2.93 -9.26
C TYR A 104 6.27 1.48 -9.74
N ILE A 105 6.73 1.27 -10.97
CA ILE A 105 7.04 -0.07 -11.49
C ILE A 105 8.18 -0.74 -10.69
N ARG A 106 9.22 0.01 -10.32
CA ARG A 106 10.29 -0.48 -9.43
C ARG A 106 9.71 -0.93 -8.10
N LEU A 107 8.80 -0.15 -7.51
CA LEU A 107 8.14 -0.48 -6.26
C LEU A 107 7.27 -1.73 -6.37
N LEU A 108 6.44 -1.84 -7.42
CA LEU A 108 5.64 -3.03 -7.71
C LEU A 108 6.51 -4.28 -7.80
N LYS A 109 7.59 -4.22 -8.59
CA LYS A 109 8.52 -5.36 -8.79
C LYS A 109 9.29 -5.71 -7.53
N SER A 110 9.51 -4.75 -6.63
CA SER A 110 10.21 -4.99 -5.37
C SER A 110 9.43 -5.92 -4.44
N LYS A 111 8.10 -6.04 -4.58
CA LYS A 111 7.22 -6.83 -3.71
C LYS A 111 7.49 -6.53 -2.23
N VAL A 112 7.53 -5.25 -1.88
CA VAL A 112 7.84 -4.80 -0.51
C VAL A 112 6.85 -5.39 0.49
N SER A 113 7.36 -5.90 1.60
CA SER A 113 6.58 -6.45 2.71
C SER A 113 6.57 -5.44 3.87
N ILE A 114 5.46 -4.74 4.02
CA ILE A 114 5.29 -3.72 5.07
C ILE A 114 4.89 -4.37 6.40
N ILE A 115 5.74 -4.26 7.41
CA ILE A 115 5.44 -4.67 8.79
C ILE A 115 5.13 -3.38 9.57
N ALA A 116 3.88 -3.17 9.96
CA ALA A 116 3.42 -1.94 10.60
C ALA A 116 2.68 -2.24 11.91
N ASN A 117 2.89 -1.43 12.96
CA ASN A 117 2.18 -1.60 14.24
C ASN A 117 0.72 -1.13 14.23
N ASN A 118 0.19 -0.76 13.06
CA ASN A 118 -1.19 -0.32 12.86
C ASN A 118 -1.65 -0.48 11.39
N CYS A 119 -2.82 0.06 11.07
CA CYS A 119 -3.43 -0.01 9.75
C CYS A 119 -2.68 0.73 8.62
N TRP A 120 -1.62 1.50 8.91
CA TRP A 120 -0.87 2.29 7.91
C TRP A 120 -0.38 1.43 6.75
N GLY A 121 0.12 0.21 7.02
CA GLY A 121 0.63 -0.69 5.99
C GLY A 121 -0.47 -1.10 5.00
N GLY A 122 -1.64 -1.48 5.51
CA GLY A 122 -2.81 -1.78 4.69
C GLY A 122 -3.27 -0.56 3.88
N THR A 123 -3.32 0.61 4.51
CA THR A 123 -3.65 1.87 3.83
C THR A 123 -2.65 2.20 2.71
N ALA A 124 -1.35 2.04 2.95
CA ALA A 124 -0.31 2.30 1.95
C ALA A 124 -0.47 1.40 0.72
N TYR A 125 -0.65 0.09 0.91
CA TYR A 125 -0.92 -0.83 -0.20
C TYR A 125 -2.19 -0.44 -0.96
N HIS A 126 -3.28 -0.11 -0.25
CA HIS A 126 -4.54 0.31 -0.89
C HIS A 126 -4.37 1.57 -1.74
N THR A 127 -3.70 2.60 -1.21
CA THR A 127 -3.38 3.85 -1.93
C THR A 127 -2.60 3.55 -3.21
N LEU A 128 -1.64 2.64 -3.14
CA LEU A 128 -0.79 2.25 -4.26
C LEU A 128 -1.42 1.21 -5.20
N GLY A 129 -2.64 0.74 -4.92
CA GLY A 129 -3.31 -0.31 -5.70
C GLY A 129 -2.53 -1.64 -5.69
N MET A 130 -1.77 -1.90 -4.63
CA MET A 130 -0.86 -3.04 -4.52
C MET A 130 -1.49 -4.20 -3.76
N ARG A 131 -1.15 -5.42 -4.17
CA ARG A 131 -1.42 -6.63 -3.38
C ARG A 131 -0.69 -6.58 -2.05
N PHE A 132 -1.33 -7.10 -1.00
CA PHE A 132 -0.70 -7.24 0.31
C PHE A 132 0.35 -8.36 0.30
N TYR A 133 1.61 -7.98 0.54
CA TYR A 133 2.75 -8.88 0.77
C TYR A 133 3.12 -8.98 2.26
N SER A 134 2.18 -8.72 3.16
CA SER A 134 2.40 -8.78 4.61
C SER A 134 1.16 -9.29 5.33
N PRO A 135 1.30 -10.03 6.44
CA PRO A 135 0.18 -10.43 7.28
C PRO A 135 -0.28 -9.32 8.24
N PHE A 136 0.52 -8.26 8.45
CA PHE A 136 0.25 -7.10 9.31
C PHE A 136 -0.74 -6.14 8.65
N ILE A 137 -1.95 -6.64 8.40
CA ILE A 137 -3.02 -5.92 7.71
C ILE A 137 -4.27 -6.05 8.56
N ASN A 138 -4.99 -4.93 8.72
CA ASN A 138 -6.25 -4.90 9.45
C ASN A 138 -6.12 -5.34 10.92
N MET A 139 -4.98 -4.99 11.51
CA MET A 139 -4.60 -5.33 12.87
C MET A 139 -3.66 -4.27 13.46
N PHE A 140 -3.43 -4.35 14.77
CA PHE A 140 -2.42 -3.58 15.48
C PHE A 140 -1.84 -4.39 16.63
N GLU A 141 -0.75 -3.87 17.18
CA GLU A 141 -0.07 -4.36 18.36
C GLU A 141 0.23 -3.18 19.29
N ASN A 142 0.39 -3.44 20.58
CA ASN A 142 1.00 -2.41 21.45
C ASN A 142 2.50 -2.33 21.16
N ASP A 143 3.12 -1.22 21.58
CA ASP A 143 4.53 -0.93 21.28
C ASP A 143 5.48 -2.03 21.76
N GLN A 144 5.26 -2.60 22.95
CA GLN A 144 6.13 -3.63 23.53
C GLN A 144 6.02 -4.97 22.77
N ASP A 145 4.80 -5.37 22.42
CA ASP A 145 4.54 -6.59 21.65
C ASP A 145 5.13 -6.48 20.25
N TYR A 146 4.93 -5.33 19.60
CA TYR A 146 5.49 -5.06 18.28
C TYR A 146 7.02 -5.10 18.29
N LEU A 147 7.67 -4.46 19.28
CA LEU A 147 9.13 -4.47 19.41
C LEU A 147 9.68 -5.87 19.69
N ARG A 148 9.01 -6.66 20.55
CA ARG A 148 9.36 -8.07 20.78
C ARG A 148 9.27 -8.88 19.49
N MET A 149 8.17 -8.72 18.74
CA MET A 149 8.01 -9.36 17.43
C MET A 149 9.13 -9.00 16.46
N LEU A 150 9.46 -7.71 16.33
CA LEU A 150 10.52 -7.27 15.43
C LEU A 150 11.91 -7.79 15.84
N GLY A 151 12.15 -8.01 17.14
CA GLY A 151 13.38 -8.60 17.66
C GLY A 151 13.60 -10.04 17.19
N ASN A 152 12.54 -10.78 16.84
CA ASN A 152 12.64 -12.14 16.31
C ASN A 152 11.49 -12.50 15.35
N LEU A 153 11.33 -11.73 14.28
CA LEU A 153 10.14 -11.80 13.42
C LEU A 153 9.90 -13.19 12.82
N ARG A 154 10.98 -13.89 12.42
CA ARG A 154 10.88 -15.26 11.87
C ARG A 154 10.35 -16.27 12.87
N TYR A 155 10.75 -16.16 14.14
CA TYR A 155 10.23 -17.02 15.20
C TYR A 155 8.73 -16.83 15.35
N TYR A 156 8.29 -15.59 15.60
CA TYR A 156 6.87 -15.30 15.86
C TYR A 156 5.97 -15.67 14.68
N LEU A 157 6.37 -15.35 13.45
CA LEU A 157 5.57 -15.70 12.26
C LEU A 157 5.57 -17.20 11.93
N GLY A 158 6.46 -17.99 12.54
CA GLY A 158 6.44 -19.45 12.47
C GLY A 158 5.53 -20.12 13.49
N LEU A 159 4.98 -19.37 14.45
CA LEU A 159 4.12 -19.92 15.50
C LEU A 159 2.67 -20.05 15.03
N LYS A 160 1.94 -20.97 15.68
CA LYS A 160 0.50 -21.09 15.52
C LYS A 160 -0.20 -19.96 16.27
N LEU A 161 -1.02 -19.20 15.56
CA LEU A 161 -1.92 -18.19 16.10
C LEU A 161 -2.90 -18.84 17.09
N ARG A 162 -3.02 -18.29 18.30
CA ARG A 162 -3.95 -18.77 19.32
C ARG A 162 -4.95 -17.68 19.67
N TYR A 163 -6.24 -17.93 19.47
CA TYR A 163 -7.28 -17.06 19.98
C TYR A 163 -7.19 -16.92 21.50
N VAL A 164 -7.31 -15.70 22.02
CA VAL A 164 -7.29 -15.40 23.46
C VAL A 164 -8.66 -14.91 23.92
N ARG A 165 -9.16 -13.86 23.29
CA ARG A 165 -10.41 -13.18 23.67
C ARG A 165 -10.95 -12.36 22.52
N SER A 166 -12.20 -11.91 22.64
CA SER A 166 -12.71 -10.77 21.87
C SER A 166 -12.53 -9.49 22.68
N ASP A 167 -12.29 -8.39 21.99
CA ASP A 167 -12.23 -7.04 22.56
C ASP A 167 -13.10 -6.09 21.72
N TYR A 168 -13.43 -4.92 22.25
CA TYR A 168 -14.34 -3.97 21.59
C TYR A 168 -13.60 -2.72 21.12
N ASN A 169 -13.68 -2.45 19.81
CA ASN A 169 -13.14 -1.23 19.25
C ASN A 169 -14.21 -0.13 19.27
N GLY A 170 -14.06 0.85 20.16
CA GLY A 170 -15.01 1.96 20.30
C GLY A 170 -15.11 2.88 19.07
N LEU A 171 -14.02 3.00 18.28
CA LEU A 171 -14.01 3.83 17.07
C LEU A 171 -14.76 3.15 15.92
N LEU A 172 -14.57 1.84 15.75
CA LEU A 172 -15.21 1.04 14.72
C LEU A 172 -16.59 0.48 15.15
N LYS A 173 -16.95 0.66 16.43
CA LYS A 173 -18.18 0.19 17.06
C LYS A 173 -18.45 -1.30 16.81
N ARG A 174 -17.42 -2.13 17.03
CA ARG A 174 -17.47 -3.57 16.78
C ARG A 174 -16.55 -4.34 17.71
N GLU A 175 -16.92 -5.59 17.97
CA GLU A 175 -16.01 -6.56 18.57
C GLU A 175 -15.02 -7.09 17.52
N TYR A 176 -13.85 -7.50 18.01
CA TYR A 176 -12.78 -8.05 17.19
C TYR A 176 -11.96 -9.08 17.97
N PRO A 177 -11.37 -10.07 17.30
CA PRO A 177 -10.57 -11.09 17.97
C PRO A 177 -9.17 -10.58 18.33
N VAL A 178 -8.71 -10.97 19.52
CA VAL A 178 -7.34 -10.83 19.99
C VAL A 178 -6.72 -12.22 20.02
N CYS A 179 -5.58 -12.36 19.36
CA CYS A 179 -4.82 -13.60 19.32
C CYS A 179 -3.45 -13.41 19.98
N ARG A 180 -2.74 -14.51 20.16
CA ARG A 180 -1.40 -14.53 20.74
C ARG A 180 -0.47 -15.42 19.95
N LEU A 181 0.78 -14.98 19.85
CA LEU A 181 1.92 -15.75 19.38
C LEU A 181 2.94 -15.78 20.52
N ASP A 182 3.02 -16.91 21.22
CA ASP A 182 3.83 -17.02 22.45
C ASP A 182 3.49 -15.95 23.50
N ASP A 183 4.32 -14.91 23.64
CA ASP A 183 4.23 -13.87 24.65
C ASP A 183 3.72 -12.52 24.13
N VAL A 184 3.34 -12.40 22.85
CA VAL A 184 2.83 -11.17 22.21
C VAL A 184 1.37 -11.29 21.79
N GLU A 185 0.60 -10.20 21.93
CA GLU A 185 -0.80 -10.13 21.50
C GLU A 185 -0.99 -9.38 20.17
N LEU A 186 -1.91 -9.89 19.35
CA LEU A 186 -2.27 -9.37 18.04
C LEU A 186 -3.76 -9.00 18.02
N HIS A 187 -4.08 -7.75 17.70
CA HIS A 187 -5.44 -7.21 17.75
C HIS A 187 -6.02 -7.04 16.34
N PHE A 188 -6.90 -7.94 15.90
CA PHE A 188 -7.44 -8.00 14.53
C PHE A 188 -8.70 -7.14 14.34
N ASN A 189 -8.57 -5.83 14.56
CA ASN A 189 -9.67 -4.87 14.70
C ASN A 189 -10.65 -4.74 13.53
N HIS A 190 -10.33 -5.20 12.32
CA HIS A 190 -11.28 -5.21 11.19
C HIS A 190 -11.91 -6.58 10.89
N TYR A 191 -11.65 -7.59 11.73
CA TYR A 191 -12.22 -8.93 11.61
C TYR A 191 -13.28 -9.19 12.68
N VAL A 192 -14.30 -9.98 12.34
CA VAL A 192 -15.29 -10.48 13.32
C VAL A 192 -15.00 -11.94 13.64
N ASP A 193 -14.59 -12.68 12.62
CA ASP A 193 -14.51 -14.12 12.64
C ASP A 193 -13.06 -14.61 12.68
N MET A 194 -12.80 -15.61 13.51
CA MET A 194 -11.47 -16.19 13.71
C MET A 194 -11.01 -17.05 12.53
N GLU A 195 -11.93 -17.71 11.82
CA GLU A 195 -11.59 -18.50 10.63
C GLU A 195 -11.05 -17.59 9.52
N GLU A 196 -11.69 -16.43 9.32
CA GLU A 196 -11.18 -15.41 8.38
C GLU A 196 -9.80 -14.89 8.80
N VAL A 197 -9.60 -14.62 10.10
CA VAL A 197 -8.29 -14.17 10.63
C VAL A 197 -7.21 -15.19 10.33
N GLU A 198 -7.39 -16.46 10.72
CA GLU A 198 -6.39 -17.50 10.50
C GLU A 198 -6.09 -17.67 9.02
N LYS A 199 -7.13 -17.78 8.18
CA LYS A 199 -6.98 -17.91 6.74
C LYS A 199 -6.17 -16.76 6.15
N LYS A 200 -6.55 -15.51 6.42
CA LYS A 200 -5.86 -14.33 5.87
C LYS A 200 -4.45 -14.18 6.43
N TRP A 201 -4.24 -14.48 7.70
CA TRP A 201 -2.94 -14.42 8.35
C TRP A 201 -1.93 -15.35 7.68
N TYR A 202 -2.24 -16.65 7.56
CA TYR A 202 -1.33 -17.62 6.96
C TYR A 202 -1.17 -17.42 5.45
N GLU A 203 -2.26 -17.14 4.71
CA GLU A 203 -2.19 -16.81 3.27
C GLU A 203 -1.26 -15.62 2.97
N ARG A 204 -1.13 -14.67 3.91
CA ARG A 204 -0.29 -13.48 3.76
C ARG A 204 1.13 -13.69 4.27
N ILE A 205 1.34 -14.56 5.26
CA ILE A 205 2.69 -15.00 5.66
C ILE A 205 3.40 -15.65 4.47
N GLU A 206 2.71 -16.50 3.70
CA GLU A 206 3.28 -17.14 2.51
C GLU A 206 3.74 -16.15 1.43
N ARG A 207 3.19 -14.93 1.44
CA ARG A 207 3.53 -13.87 0.47
C ARG A 207 4.68 -12.99 0.93
N LEU A 208 5.14 -13.12 2.17
CA LEU A 208 6.22 -12.29 2.71
C LEU A 208 7.48 -12.40 1.86
N ASN A 209 7.95 -11.26 1.40
CA ASN A 209 9.24 -11.11 0.77
C ASN A 209 10.28 -10.73 1.83
N TRP A 210 10.93 -11.74 2.40
CA TRP A 210 11.98 -11.57 3.41
C TRP A 210 13.17 -10.75 2.94
N ASN A 211 13.41 -10.66 1.62
CA ASN A 211 14.51 -9.87 1.05
C ASN A 211 14.15 -8.38 0.92
N ASN A 212 12.90 -8.00 1.17
CA ASN A 212 12.43 -6.63 1.02
C ASN A 212 11.36 -6.29 2.07
N ILE A 213 11.76 -6.38 3.34
CA ILE A 213 10.95 -5.92 4.46
C ILE A 213 11.11 -4.41 4.62
N PHE A 214 9.98 -3.73 4.82
CA PHE A 214 9.92 -2.34 5.26
C PHE A 214 9.22 -2.30 6.62
N VAL A 215 9.89 -1.83 7.65
CA VAL A 215 9.35 -1.75 9.00
C VAL A 215 8.85 -0.33 9.26
N MET A 216 7.61 -0.21 9.71
CA MET A 216 7.00 1.08 10.03
C MET A 216 6.46 1.02 11.45
N MET A 217 6.93 1.92 12.29
CA MET A 217 6.34 2.16 13.60
C MET A 217 5.84 3.60 13.67
N PHE A 218 4.88 3.85 14.53
CA PHE A 218 4.69 5.18 15.10
C PHE A 218 4.63 5.05 16.62
N THR A 219 5.15 6.05 17.33
CA THR A 219 5.01 6.13 18.79
C THR A 219 5.07 7.58 19.24
N GLU A 220 4.49 7.85 20.41
CA GLU A 220 4.60 9.13 21.12
C GLU A 220 5.60 9.05 22.29
N ASP A 221 6.22 7.87 22.47
CA ASP A 221 7.16 7.57 23.56
C ASP A 221 8.61 7.55 23.03
N ARG A 222 9.48 8.31 23.70
CA ARG A 222 10.91 8.41 23.34
C ARG A 222 11.70 7.17 23.68
N ASP A 223 11.36 6.46 24.75
CA ASP A 223 12.06 5.25 25.18
C ASP A 223 11.75 4.10 24.21
N ILE A 224 10.50 4.00 23.76
CA ILE A 224 10.09 3.08 22.69
C ILE A 224 10.85 3.35 21.40
N LEU A 225 11.00 4.62 21.01
CA LEU A 225 11.76 5.02 19.83
C LEU A 225 13.24 4.59 19.95
N GLU A 226 13.87 4.74 21.12
CA GLU A 226 15.26 4.31 21.32
C GLU A 226 15.44 2.79 21.15
N ILE A 227 14.46 1.99 21.57
CA ILE A 227 14.49 0.53 21.37
C ILE A 227 14.33 0.22 19.87
N PHE A 228 13.37 0.87 19.21
CA PHE A 228 13.14 0.69 17.77
C PHE A 228 14.38 1.08 16.94
N ASP A 229 15.08 2.14 17.33
CA ASP A 229 16.25 2.64 16.61
C ASP A 229 17.39 1.61 16.57
N LYS A 230 17.49 0.76 17.58
CA LYS A 230 18.52 -0.30 17.70
C LYS A 230 18.23 -1.55 16.86
N LEU A 231 17.01 -1.72 16.34
CA LEU A 231 16.65 -2.90 15.54
C LEU A 231 17.35 -2.87 14.16
N ASP A 232 17.93 -3.99 13.76
CA ASP A 232 18.68 -4.12 12.50
C ASP A 232 17.77 -4.45 11.30
N TYR A 233 17.05 -3.44 10.82
CA TYR A 233 16.30 -3.52 9.56
C TYR A 233 16.83 -2.47 8.57
N PRO A 234 17.22 -2.87 7.34
CA PRO A 234 17.77 -1.94 6.34
C PRO A 234 16.80 -0.81 5.96
N LYS A 235 15.50 -1.09 5.98
CA LYS A 235 14.44 -0.12 5.69
C LYS A 235 13.46 -0.07 6.84
N LYS A 236 13.65 0.89 7.73
CA LYS A 236 12.77 1.12 8.88
C LYS A 236 12.57 2.60 9.15
N VAL A 237 11.36 2.96 9.53
CA VAL A 237 11.01 4.32 9.96
C VAL A 237 10.10 4.28 11.17
N CYS A 238 10.27 5.26 12.05
CA CYS A 238 9.39 5.49 13.19
C CYS A 238 8.82 6.91 13.09
N PHE A 239 7.53 7.04 12.79
CA PHE A 239 6.86 8.34 12.81
C PHE A 239 6.67 8.81 14.26
N VAL A 240 7.10 10.02 14.56
CA VAL A 240 7.03 10.62 15.90
C VAL A 240 6.48 12.05 15.86
N PRO A 241 5.83 12.54 16.94
CA PRO A 241 5.29 13.89 17.01
C PRO A 241 6.32 14.93 17.49
N PHE A 242 7.59 14.55 17.60
CA PHE A 242 8.67 15.39 18.12
C PHE A 242 9.95 15.26 17.30
N GLU A 243 10.81 16.27 17.37
CA GLU A 243 12.15 16.22 16.79
C GLU A 243 13.02 15.21 17.58
N SER A 244 13.84 14.45 16.84
CA SER A 244 14.75 13.43 17.37
C SER A 244 15.99 13.31 16.49
N PRO A 245 17.20 13.13 17.07
CA PRO A 245 18.42 12.91 16.30
C PRO A 245 18.59 11.45 15.82
N LEU A 246 17.73 10.53 16.26
CA LEU A 246 17.84 9.10 15.93
C LEU A 246 17.55 8.85 14.45
N HIS A 247 18.33 7.97 13.82
CA HIS A 247 18.30 7.77 12.36
C HIS A 247 16.94 7.26 11.86
N SER A 248 16.30 6.37 12.62
CA SER A 248 14.99 5.84 12.23
C SER A 248 13.82 6.77 12.56
N ALA A 249 14.06 7.83 13.33
CA ALA A 249 13.01 8.76 13.74
C ALA A 249 12.62 9.70 12.59
N VAL A 250 11.31 9.85 12.39
CA VAL A 250 10.74 10.72 11.38
C VAL A 250 9.72 11.63 12.04
N PHE A 251 10.12 12.88 12.27
CA PHE A 251 9.19 13.91 12.71
C PHE A 251 8.20 14.23 11.59
N MET A 252 6.91 14.02 11.84
CA MET A 252 5.83 14.35 10.92
C MET A 252 5.66 15.87 10.82
N ARG A 253 6.23 16.48 9.77
CA ARG A 253 6.36 17.95 9.65
C ARG A 253 5.04 18.69 9.62
N ILE A 254 3.96 18.04 9.21
CA ILE A 254 2.59 18.56 9.27
C ILE A 254 2.21 19.02 10.70
N LEU A 255 2.82 18.43 11.74
CA LEU A 255 2.61 18.81 13.15
C LEU A 255 3.29 20.13 13.54
N ARG A 256 4.06 20.76 12.64
CA ARG A 256 4.49 22.16 12.80
C ARG A 256 3.32 23.13 12.72
N CYS A 257 2.21 22.72 12.11
CA CYS A 257 0.95 23.45 12.15
C CYS A 257 0.23 23.22 13.49
N GLU A 258 -0.09 24.28 14.23
CA GLU A 258 -0.73 24.18 15.55
C GLU A 258 -2.09 23.47 15.51
N GLU A 259 -2.87 23.64 14.44
CA GLU A 259 -4.15 22.95 14.30
C GLU A 259 -3.98 21.43 14.19
N MET A 260 -2.87 20.97 13.60
CA MET A 260 -2.59 19.55 13.42
C MET A 260 -2.20 18.87 14.73
N LYS A 261 -1.69 19.61 15.72
CA LYS A 261 -1.41 19.06 17.07
C LYS A 261 -2.69 18.67 17.82
N LYS A 262 -3.86 19.16 17.41
CA LYS A 262 -5.16 18.78 17.98
C LYS A 262 -5.69 17.46 17.41
N VAL A 263 -5.12 16.97 16.32
CA VAL A 263 -5.50 15.70 15.70
C VAL A 263 -4.75 14.57 16.39
N PRO A 264 -5.42 13.48 16.82
CA PRO A 264 -4.73 12.34 17.41
C PRO A 264 -3.62 11.81 16.50
N PHE A 265 -2.43 11.55 17.04
CA PHE A 265 -1.24 11.29 16.22
C PHE A 265 -1.39 10.04 15.34
N TRP A 266 -1.97 8.95 15.87
CA TRP A 266 -2.28 7.74 15.10
C TRP A 266 -3.13 8.04 13.85
N LYS A 267 -4.03 9.04 13.93
CA LYS A 267 -4.88 9.45 12.82
C LYS A 267 -4.06 10.20 11.78
N VAL A 268 -3.15 11.08 12.21
CA VAL A 268 -2.20 11.78 11.31
C VAL A 268 -1.38 10.77 10.51
N VAL A 269 -0.82 9.75 11.18
CA VAL A 269 -0.02 8.69 10.55
C VAL A 269 -0.84 7.94 9.49
N ASN A 270 -1.99 7.37 9.85
CA ASN A 270 -2.82 6.60 8.93
C ASN A 270 -3.34 7.44 7.76
N GLN A 271 -3.79 8.68 8.03
CA GLN A 271 -4.33 9.56 7.02
C GLN A 271 -3.26 10.16 6.09
N SER A 272 -1.98 10.13 6.49
CA SER A 272 -0.87 10.46 5.60
C SER A 272 -0.67 9.37 4.53
N ALA A 273 -0.80 8.09 4.89
CA ALA A 273 -0.74 6.99 3.91
C ALA A 273 -1.92 6.98 2.92
N SER A 274 -3.11 7.43 3.35
CA SER A 274 -4.27 7.53 2.46
C SER A 274 -4.24 8.77 1.56
N GLY A 275 -3.29 9.67 1.77
CA GLY A 275 -3.21 10.95 1.06
C GLY A 275 -4.22 11.99 1.53
N HIS A 276 -4.85 11.82 2.70
CA HIS A 276 -5.66 12.89 3.31
C HIS A 276 -4.78 13.96 3.95
N PHE A 277 -3.63 13.55 4.50
CA PHE A 277 -2.53 14.43 4.86
C PHE A 277 -1.34 14.24 3.92
N HIS A 278 -0.51 15.26 3.78
CA HIS A 278 0.62 15.27 2.86
C HIS A 278 1.87 15.67 3.61
N ASP A 279 2.73 14.70 3.88
CA ASP A 279 3.99 14.93 4.60
C ASP A 279 5.22 14.35 3.87
N TYR A 280 4.99 13.30 3.09
CA TYR A 280 6.03 12.56 2.35
C TYR A 280 5.52 12.00 1.02
N ASP A 281 6.47 11.63 0.16
CA ASP A 281 6.21 10.78 -1.00
C ASP A 281 6.27 9.29 -0.58
N LEU A 282 5.11 8.63 -0.63
CA LEU A 282 4.94 7.24 -0.22
C LEU A 282 5.72 6.26 -1.10
N ILE A 283 5.85 6.52 -2.41
CA ILE A 283 6.56 5.62 -3.33
C ILE A 283 8.05 5.66 -3.01
N LYS A 284 8.63 6.85 -2.91
CA LYS A 284 10.04 7.03 -2.54
C LYS A 284 10.32 6.47 -1.15
N LEU A 285 9.45 6.71 -0.17
CA LEU A 285 9.60 6.18 1.19
C LEU A 285 9.76 4.66 1.19
N LEU A 286 8.90 3.94 0.48
CA LEU A 286 8.94 2.47 0.44
C LEU A 286 10.11 1.91 -0.39
N LEU A 287 10.55 2.64 -1.42
CA LEU A 287 11.72 2.28 -2.21
C LEU A 287 13.02 2.45 -1.42
N GLU A 288 13.18 3.60 -0.76
CA GLU A 288 14.46 4.07 -0.22
C GLU A 288 14.62 3.84 1.28
N GLY A 289 13.52 3.64 2.03
CA GLY A 289 13.57 3.56 3.48
C GLY A 289 13.83 4.91 4.17
N LYS A 290 13.71 6.02 3.42
CA LYS A 290 14.01 7.37 3.89
C LYS A 290 12.86 8.31 3.53
N ILE A 291 12.53 9.20 4.46
CA ILE A 291 11.55 10.23 4.17
C ILE A 291 12.16 11.29 3.25
N ASN A 292 11.35 11.78 2.32
CA ASN A 292 11.58 13.06 1.66
C ASN A 292 10.39 13.97 1.99
N HIS A 293 10.68 15.25 2.15
CA HIS A 293 9.67 16.29 2.36
C HIS A 293 9.60 17.21 1.14
N ASP A 294 9.96 16.70 -0.05
CA ASP A 294 9.97 17.42 -1.32
C ASP A 294 8.59 18.00 -1.68
N ARG A 295 7.52 17.56 -1.00
CA ARG A 295 6.17 18.08 -1.17
C ARG A 295 5.84 19.29 -0.30
N LEU A 296 6.66 19.56 0.71
CA LEU A 296 6.45 20.65 1.67
C LEU A 296 7.30 21.90 1.37
N PHE A 297 8.25 21.81 0.42
CA PHE A 297 9.20 22.85 0.02
C PHE A 297 9.45 22.78 -1.48
#